data_AF-A0A924B8I6-F1
#
_entry.id   AF-A0A924B8I6-F1
#
_cell.length_a   1.000
_cell.length_b   1.000
_cell.length_c   1.000
_cell.angle_alpha   90.00
_cell.angle_beta   90.00
_cell.angle_gamma   90.00
#
_symmetry.space_group_name_H-M   'P 1'
#
loop_
_entity.id
_entity.type
_entity.pdbx_description
1 polymer ?
#
loop_
_entity_poly.entity_id
_entity_poly.type
_entity_poly.pdbx_seq_one_letter_code
_entity_poly.pdbx_strand_id
1 'polypeptide(L)'
;MKLTFLFLISNAALGLQSCNGNAVKDLVDKAQSSSYSYTLSENNCSTGQHDFSSQEAMCDGLKNDSLNNYCASQLRHAKFQSDCPGRTW
;
A
#
# COMPACT_ATOMS: atom_id res chain seq x y z
N MET A 1 -2.40 -61.41 -27.72
CA MET A 1 -1.21 -60.57 -27.94
C MET A 1 -0.95 -59.75 -26.69
N LYS A 2 0.11 -60.08 -25.95
CA LYS A 2 0.56 -59.36 -24.76
C LYS A 2 1.33 -58.12 -25.21
N LEU A 3 0.80 -56.93 -24.95
CA LEU A 3 1.48 -55.68 -25.24
C LEU A 3 2.15 -55.19 -23.95
N THR A 4 3.43 -55.49 -23.84
CA THR A 4 4.30 -55.12 -22.72
C THR A 4 4.54 -53.62 -22.74
N PHE A 5 3.89 -52.87 -21.85
CA PHE A 5 4.19 -51.46 -21.62
C PHE A 5 5.30 -51.33 -20.59
N LEU A 6 6.53 -51.20 -21.07
CA LEU A 6 7.69 -50.76 -20.31
C LEU A 6 7.81 -49.23 -20.44
N PHE A 7 7.28 -48.50 -19.46
CA PHE A 7 7.66 -47.11 -19.22
C PHE A 7 8.43 -47.04 -17.89
N LEU A 8 9.74 -47.25 -18.00
CA LEU A 8 10.70 -46.90 -16.96
C LEU A 8 10.93 -45.39 -17.02
N ILE A 9 10.13 -44.62 -16.29
CA ILE A 9 10.43 -43.22 -16.02
C ILE A 9 11.10 -43.16 -14.66
N SER A 10 12.42 -42.95 -14.68
CA SER A 10 13.22 -42.69 -13.49
C SER A 10 12.65 -41.48 -12.77
N ASN A 11 12.07 -41.69 -11.59
CA ASN A 11 11.82 -40.61 -10.63
C ASN A 11 13.18 -40.19 -10.06
N ALA A 12 13.84 -39.26 -10.75
CA ALA A 12 14.83 -38.42 -10.12
C ALA A 12 14.10 -37.64 -9.02
N ALA A 13 14.35 -38.03 -7.77
CA ALA A 13 13.93 -37.27 -6.60
C ALA A 13 14.73 -35.95 -6.58
N LEU A 14 14.23 -34.94 -7.29
CA LEU A 14 14.65 -33.57 -7.05
C LEU A 14 14.01 -33.12 -5.74
N GLY A 15 14.81 -33.18 -4.67
CA GLY A 15 14.49 -32.58 -3.39
C GLY A 15 14.22 -31.09 -3.58
N LEU A 16 12.96 -30.70 -3.45
CA LEU A 16 12.59 -29.30 -3.27
C LEU A 16 13.04 -28.89 -1.88
N GLN A 17 14.02 -27.99 -1.86
CA GLN A 17 14.50 -27.31 -0.67
C GLN A 17 13.33 -26.56 -0.03
N SER A 18 13.11 -26.87 1.24
CA SER A 18 12.21 -26.18 2.14
C SER A 18 12.62 -24.71 2.27
N CYS A 19 11.91 -23.81 1.59
CA CYS A 19 11.94 -22.40 1.92
C CYS A 19 11.13 -22.21 3.20
N ASN A 20 11.86 -22.13 4.31
CA ASN A 20 11.39 -21.79 5.64
C ASN A 20 10.48 -20.54 5.58
N GLY A 21 9.17 -20.75 5.64
CA GLY A 21 8.17 -19.69 5.57
C GLY A 21 8.13 -18.93 6.87
N ASN A 22 8.99 -17.93 7.06
CA ASN A 22 8.92 -16.97 8.16
C ASN A 22 9.68 -15.65 7.90
N ALA A 23 9.90 -15.27 6.63
CA ALA A 23 10.59 -14.02 6.28
C ALA A 23 9.86 -13.17 5.21
N VAL A 24 8.61 -13.51 4.85
CA VAL A 24 7.82 -12.77 3.86
C VAL A 24 6.70 -11.93 4.47
N LYS A 25 6.39 -12.10 5.76
CA LYS A 25 5.39 -11.24 6.42
C LYS A 25 5.93 -9.83 6.65
N ASP A 26 7.20 -9.71 7.02
CA ASP A 26 7.82 -8.43 7.39
C ASP A 26 8.12 -7.51 6.20
N LEU A 27 8.24 -8.06 4.98
CA LEU A 27 8.44 -7.27 3.76
C LEU A 27 7.14 -6.75 3.16
N VAL A 28 6.02 -7.43 3.42
CA VAL A 28 4.67 -6.94 3.08
C VAL A 28 4.29 -5.79 4.02
N ASP A 29 4.62 -5.91 5.31
CA ASP A 29 4.35 -4.85 6.30
C ASP A 29 5.29 -3.63 6.12
N LYS A 30 6.52 -3.82 5.63
CA LYS A 30 7.49 -2.73 5.39
C LYS A 30 7.39 -2.06 4.02
N ALA A 31 6.86 -2.74 2.99
CA ALA A 31 6.48 -2.10 1.72
C ALA A 31 5.21 -1.24 1.85
N GLN A 32 4.47 -1.41 2.95
CA GLN A 32 3.30 -0.62 3.32
C GLN A 32 3.60 0.33 4.49
N SER A 33 4.86 0.79 4.58
CA SER A 33 5.17 2.09 5.20
C SER A 33 4.62 3.18 4.29
N SER A 34 3.29 3.26 4.15
CA SER A 34 2.60 4.39 3.56
C SER A 34 2.96 5.59 4.44
N SER A 35 3.90 6.43 4.01
CA SER A 35 4.14 7.69 4.70
C SER A 35 2.80 8.44 4.68
N TYR A 36 2.19 8.62 5.85
CA TYR A 36 0.95 9.38 5.98
C TYR A 36 1.30 10.84 5.81
N SER A 37 1.42 11.25 4.56
CA SER A 37 2.00 12.55 4.21
C SER A 37 1.35 13.10 2.96
N TYR A 38 1.29 14.42 2.85
CA TYR A 38 0.86 15.07 1.62
C TYR A 38 1.45 16.47 1.46
N THR A 39 1.64 16.84 0.19
CA THR A 39 1.77 18.22 -0.28
C THR A 39 0.85 18.37 -1.47
N LEU A 40 -0.12 19.29 -1.42
CA LEU A 40 -1.03 19.57 -2.52
C LEU A 40 -0.87 21.03 -2.93
N SER A 41 -0.98 21.30 -4.22
CA SER A 41 -0.88 22.65 -4.76
C SER A 41 -1.89 22.84 -5.89
N GLU A 42 -2.62 23.95 -5.84
CA GLU A 42 -3.62 24.34 -6.84
C GLU A 42 -3.54 25.85 -7.06
N ASN A 43 -3.45 26.30 -8.32
CA ASN A 43 -3.43 27.72 -8.69
C ASN A 43 -2.38 28.56 -7.93
N ASN A 44 -1.15 28.04 -7.77
CA ASN A 44 -0.06 28.64 -6.99
C ASN A 44 -0.32 28.76 -5.46
N CYS A 45 -1.35 28.08 -4.93
CA CYS A 45 -1.64 27.96 -3.51
C CYS A 45 -1.25 26.56 -3.03
N SER A 46 -0.34 26.46 -2.04
CA SER A 46 0.15 25.18 -1.51
C SER A 46 -0.33 24.93 -0.08
N THR A 47 -0.67 23.68 0.22
CA THR A 47 -0.95 23.25 1.61
C THR A 47 0.31 23.29 2.48
N GLY A 48 1.49 23.20 1.87
CA GLY A 48 2.73 22.82 2.56
C GLY A 48 2.85 21.29 2.68
N GLN A 49 4.03 20.84 3.12
CA GLN A 49 4.28 19.44 3.43
C GLN A 49 3.79 19.13 4.84
N HIS A 50 2.97 18.10 4.94
CA HIS A 50 2.52 17.55 6.22
C HIS A 50 2.87 16.07 6.30
N ASP A 51 3.39 15.68 7.45
CA ASP A 51 3.70 14.29 7.80
C ASP A 51 2.96 13.95 9.09
N PHE A 52 2.34 12.77 9.12
CA PHE A 52 1.47 12.33 10.20
C PHE A 52 1.92 10.96 10.71
N SER A 53 1.62 10.69 11.98
CA SER A 53 1.88 9.40 12.61
C SER A 53 0.84 8.33 12.27
N SER A 54 -0.31 8.72 11.73
CA SER A 54 -1.41 7.81 11.39
C SER A 54 -2.24 8.31 10.21
N GLN A 55 -2.93 7.38 9.53
CA GLN A 55 -3.92 7.69 8.49
C GLN A 55 -5.04 8.58 9.03
N GLU A 56 -5.51 8.32 10.25
CA GLU A 56 -6.54 9.11 10.92
C GLU A 56 -6.12 10.58 11.08
N ALA A 57 -4.89 10.83 11.56
CA ALA A 57 -4.37 12.18 11.70
C ALA A 57 -4.21 12.88 10.34
N MET A 58 -3.81 12.15 9.30
CA MET A 58 -3.74 12.68 7.93
C MET A 58 -5.14 13.06 7.41
N CYS A 59 -6.14 12.21 7.62
CA CYS A 59 -7.53 12.48 7.23
C CYS A 59 -8.11 13.69 7.93
N ASP A 60 -7.80 13.88 9.22
CA ASP A 60 -8.20 15.07 9.96
C ASP A 60 -7.42 16.32 9.50
N GLY A 61 -6.14 16.14 9.15
CA GLY A 61 -5.32 17.17 8.52
C GLY A 61 -5.91 17.65 7.19
N LEU A 62 -6.36 16.74 6.32
CA LEU A 62 -6.97 17.07 5.03
C LEU A 62 -8.22 17.95 5.17
N LYS A 63 -9.00 17.82 6.25
CA LYS A 63 -10.20 18.64 6.51
C LYS A 63 -9.88 20.02 7.11
N ASN A 64 -8.69 20.19 7.71
CA ASN A 64 -8.35 21.41 8.44
C ASN A 64 -7.86 22.52 7.50
N ASP A 65 -8.74 23.46 7.17
CA ASP A 65 -8.39 24.55 6.25
C ASP A 65 -7.20 25.39 6.73
N SER A 66 -7.11 25.69 8.02
CA SER A 66 -6.01 26.47 8.58
C SER A 66 -4.66 25.75 8.47
N LEU A 67 -4.64 24.42 8.67
CA LEU A 67 -3.44 23.62 8.49
C LEU A 67 -2.97 23.65 7.03
N ASN A 68 -3.92 23.69 6.10
CA ASN A 68 -3.70 23.63 4.67
C ASN A 68 -3.56 25.01 4.00
N ASN A 69 -3.32 26.08 4.77
CA ASN A 69 -3.24 27.46 4.29
C ASN A 69 -4.46 27.90 3.47
N TYR A 70 -5.64 27.31 3.72
CA TYR A 70 -6.86 27.48 2.94
C TYR A 70 -6.71 27.14 1.44
N CYS A 71 -5.72 26.31 1.08
CA CYS A 71 -5.40 25.93 -0.28
C CYS A 71 -5.99 24.58 -0.70
N ALA A 72 -6.04 24.36 -2.02
CA ALA A 72 -6.23 23.06 -2.67
C ALA A 72 -7.45 22.26 -2.17
N SER A 73 -8.58 22.92 -1.89
CA SER A 73 -9.76 22.29 -1.29
C SER A 73 -10.26 21.09 -2.10
N GLN A 74 -10.28 21.19 -3.44
CA GLN A 74 -10.75 20.12 -4.30
C GLN A 74 -9.79 18.91 -4.26
N LEU A 75 -8.49 19.17 -4.30
CA LEU A 75 -7.47 18.11 -4.21
C LEU A 75 -7.46 17.44 -2.84
N ARG A 76 -7.67 18.20 -1.75
CA ARG A 76 -7.78 17.65 -0.41
C ARG A 76 -9.00 16.72 -0.28
N HIS A 77 -10.15 17.15 -0.79
CA HIS A 77 -11.35 16.32 -0.80
C HIS A 77 -11.17 15.04 -1.63
N ALA A 78 -10.57 15.14 -2.81
CA ALA A 78 -10.26 13.97 -3.64
C ALA A 78 -9.29 13.00 -2.94
N LYS A 79 -8.24 13.52 -2.30
CA LYS A 79 -7.30 12.70 -1.52
C LYS A 79 -7.97 12.06 -0.30
N PHE A 80 -8.86 12.76 0.37
CA PHE A 80 -9.65 12.21 1.48
C PHE A 80 -10.53 11.05 1.01
N GLN A 81 -11.24 11.20 -0.11
CA GLN A 81 -12.09 10.13 -0.64
C GLN A 81 -11.29 8.86 -1.00
N SER A 82 -10.07 9.02 -1.51
CA SER A 82 -9.16 7.91 -1.80
C SER A 82 -8.61 7.26 -0.54
N ASP A 83 -8.14 8.08 0.41
CA ASP A 83 -7.22 7.63 1.46
C ASP A 83 -7.88 7.58 2.85
N CYS A 84 -9.16 7.91 2.97
CA CYS A 84 -9.91 7.91 4.23
C CYS A 84 -11.18 7.05 4.15
N PRO A 85 -11.07 5.74 3.87
CA PRO A 85 -12.23 4.88 3.68
C PRO A 85 -13.11 4.83 4.93
N GLY A 86 -14.43 4.93 4.72
CA GLY A 86 -15.41 4.89 5.80
C GLY A 86 -15.50 6.17 6.66
N ARG A 87 -14.80 7.25 6.28
CA ARG A 87 -14.89 8.55 6.95
C ARG A 87 -15.71 9.56 6.16
N THR A 88 -16.22 10.57 6.86
CA THR A 88 -16.94 11.70 6.28
C THR A 88 -16.05 12.94 6.19
N TRP A 89 -16.13 13.63 5.05
CA TRP A 89 -15.47 14.91 4.81
C TRP A 89 -16.05 16.00 5.70
#